data_AF-A0A2N6PT07-F1
#
_entry.id   AF-A0A2N6PT07-F1
#
_cell.length_a   1.000
_cell.length_b   1.000
_cell.length_c   1.000
_cell.angle_alpha   90.00
_cell.angle_beta   90.00
_cell.angle_gamma   90.00
#
_symmetry.space_group_name_H-M   'P 1'
#
loop_
_entity.id
_entity.type
_entity.pdbx_description
1 polymer ?
#
loop_
_entity_poly.entity_id
_entity_poly.type
_entity_poly.pdbx_seq_one_letter_code
_entity_poly.pdbx_strand_id
1 'polypeptide(L)'
;MRKPEPEPVPVSIPLVVLDVREDGTVTVTVDGKRLDPDPFAPPWRRSSFGQIIDRATNDRTTPARVEVREADGTTFTDIVAARRRRSRPEPEPEPAAQAGPVFHTVEGKGFVPGEDVAVAVVTGHTDAAHSGTARALIDPAGNGADRTGEVIEVILFGRVSGTTIIRRVP
;
A
#
# COMPACT_ATOMS: atom_id res chain seq x y z
N MET A 1 -44.33 -24.90 -9.69
CA MET A 1 -44.29 -24.58 -8.24
C MET A 1 -43.03 -23.74 -8.00
N ARG A 2 -43.16 -22.44 -7.68
CA ARG A 2 -42.01 -21.59 -7.32
C ARG A 2 -41.61 -21.89 -5.88
N LYS A 3 -40.32 -22.14 -5.64
CA LYS A 3 -39.73 -22.33 -4.31
C LYS A 3 -39.81 -20.98 -3.56
N PRO A 4 -40.28 -20.93 -2.30
CA PRO A 4 -40.32 -19.68 -1.56
C PRO A 4 -38.88 -19.17 -1.37
N GLU A 5 -38.69 -17.90 -1.73
CA GLU A 5 -37.45 -17.16 -1.52
C GLU A 5 -37.25 -17.00 -0.01
N PRO A 6 -36.03 -17.24 0.53
CA PRO A 6 -35.80 -17.09 1.96
C PRO A 6 -36.00 -15.63 2.37
N GLU A 7 -36.85 -15.39 3.38
CA GLU A 7 -37.02 -14.07 3.97
C GLU A 7 -35.67 -13.53 4.48
N PRO A 8 -35.34 -12.26 4.20
CA PRO A 8 -34.10 -11.66 4.65
C PRO A 8 -34.10 -11.61 6.19
N VAL A 9 -33.22 -12.40 6.79
CA VAL A 9 -32.98 -12.39 8.24
C VAL A 9 -32.53 -10.99 8.65
N PRO A 10 -33.14 -10.36 9.68
CA PRO A 10 -32.70 -9.06 10.17
C PRO A 10 -31.21 -9.08 10.51
N VAL A 11 -30.46 -8.11 10.01
CA VAL A 11 -29.05 -7.92 10.36
C VAL A 11 -28.94 -7.46 11.81
N SER A 12 -28.73 -8.40 12.73
CA SER A 12 -28.46 -8.09 14.14
C SER A 12 -27.01 -7.63 14.30
N ILE A 13 -26.80 -6.44 14.83
CA ILE A 13 -25.47 -5.92 15.18
C ILE A 13 -25.21 -6.27 16.67
N PRO A 14 -24.29 -7.20 16.99
CA PRO A 14 -23.98 -7.56 18.38
C PRO A 14 -23.54 -6.35 19.20
N LEU A 15 -23.94 -6.32 20.47
CA LEU A 15 -23.53 -5.33 21.45
C LEU A 15 -22.39 -5.88 22.31
N VAL A 16 -21.24 -5.21 22.26
CA VAL A 16 -20.07 -5.49 23.10
C VAL A 16 -20.00 -4.44 24.20
N VAL A 17 -20.10 -4.84 25.45
CA VAL A 17 -19.97 -3.95 26.61
C VAL A 17 -18.64 -4.24 27.32
N LEU A 18 -17.84 -3.20 27.53
CA LEU A 18 -16.59 -3.23 28.26
C LEU A 18 -16.75 -2.40 29.52
N ASP A 19 -16.88 -3.06 30.67
CA ASP A 19 -16.93 -2.43 31.98
C ASP A 19 -15.53 -2.36 32.58
N VAL A 20 -14.96 -1.15 32.63
CA VAL A 20 -13.64 -0.90 33.21
C VAL A 20 -13.80 -0.62 34.71
N ARG A 21 -13.04 -1.36 35.52
CA ARG A 21 -12.99 -1.21 36.97
C ARG A 21 -11.90 -0.22 37.38
N GLU A 22 -11.98 0.27 38.63
CA GLU A 22 -10.99 1.20 39.20
C GLU A 22 -9.56 0.64 39.20
N ASP A 23 -9.40 -0.68 39.33
CA ASP A 23 -8.12 -1.38 39.27
C ASP A 23 -7.55 -1.54 37.83
N GLY A 24 -8.26 -1.00 36.83
CA GLY A 24 -7.91 -1.06 35.42
C GLY A 24 -8.20 -2.39 34.73
N THR A 25 -8.83 -3.34 35.44
CA THR A 25 -9.35 -4.57 34.84
C THR A 25 -10.65 -4.32 34.10
N VAL A 26 -10.93 -5.14 33.08
CA VAL A 26 -12.09 -4.97 32.21
C VAL A 26 -12.93 -6.24 32.25
N THR A 27 -14.22 -6.09 32.52
CA THR A 27 -15.20 -7.16 32.29
C THR A 27 -15.84 -6.95 30.94
N VAL A 28 -15.92 -8.01 30.12
CA VAL A 28 -16.45 -7.91 28.76
C VAL A 28 -17.67 -8.80 28.62
N THR A 29 -18.72 -8.27 27.98
CA THR A 29 -19.84 -9.07 27.51
C THR A 29 -20.13 -8.82 26.03
N VAL A 30 -20.55 -9.87 25.32
CA VAL A 30 -21.06 -9.80 23.94
C VAL A 30 -22.48 -10.34 23.97
N ASP A 31 -23.45 -9.49 23.63
CA ASP A 31 -24.90 -9.77 23.76
C ASP A 31 -25.26 -10.35 25.14
N GLY A 32 -24.66 -9.78 26.20
CA GLY A 32 -24.86 -10.20 27.59
C GLY A 32 -24.12 -11.47 28.01
N LYS A 33 -23.42 -12.16 27.10
CA LYS A 33 -22.58 -13.32 27.44
C LYS A 33 -21.16 -12.87 27.74
N ARG A 34 -20.59 -13.38 28.84
CA ARG A 34 -19.24 -13.03 29.26
C ARG A 34 -18.20 -13.52 28.25
N LEU A 35 -17.25 -12.65 27.90
CA LEU A 35 -16.10 -12.96 27.07
C LEU A 35 -14.83 -12.91 27.93
N ASP A 36 -14.40 -14.07 28.41
CA ASP A 36 -13.19 -14.19 29.22
C ASP A 36 -11.91 -14.23 28.37
N PRO A 37 -10.75 -13.83 28.95
CA PRO A 37 -9.44 -14.07 28.34
C PRO A 37 -9.21 -15.56 28.06
N ASP A 38 -8.29 -15.84 27.14
CA ASP A 38 -7.86 -17.22 26.91
C ASP A 38 -7.25 -17.83 28.18
N PRO A 39 -7.29 -19.17 28.34
CA PRO A 39 -6.65 -19.83 29.47
C PRO A 39 -5.19 -19.39 29.60
N PHE A 40 -4.79 -19.05 30.84
CA PHE A 40 -3.45 -18.57 31.19
C PHE A 40 -3.06 -17.18 30.63
N ALA A 41 -3.95 -16.49 29.92
CA ALA A 41 -3.75 -15.09 29.55
C ALA A 41 -3.99 -14.17 30.77
N PRO A 42 -3.32 -13.01 30.83
CA PRO A 42 -3.65 -11.99 31.82
C PRO A 42 -5.13 -11.57 31.74
N PRO A 43 -5.71 -11.08 32.86
CA PRO A 43 -7.03 -10.45 32.83
C PRO A 43 -7.10 -9.34 31.78
N TRP A 44 -8.29 -9.12 31.22
CA TRP A 44 -8.48 -8.00 30.32
C TRP A 44 -8.16 -6.68 31.00
N ARG A 45 -7.46 -5.82 30.25
CA ARG A 45 -7.13 -4.44 30.63
C ARG A 45 -7.57 -3.50 29.51
N ARG A 46 -7.56 -2.19 29.78
CA ARG A 46 -7.83 -1.18 28.72
C ARG A 46 -6.93 -1.35 27.50
N SER A 47 -5.66 -1.71 27.69
CA SER A 47 -4.71 -1.99 26.60
C SER A 47 -5.13 -3.17 25.72
N SER A 48 -6.02 -4.04 26.21
CA SER A 48 -6.52 -5.22 25.48
C SER A 48 -7.75 -4.92 24.62
N PHE A 49 -8.27 -3.68 24.59
CA PHE A 49 -9.49 -3.34 23.85
C PHE A 49 -9.45 -3.78 22.39
N GLY A 50 -8.33 -3.57 21.69
CA GLY A 50 -8.19 -4.03 20.30
C GLY A 50 -8.40 -5.54 20.16
N GLN A 51 -7.75 -6.34 21.01
CA GLN A 51 -7.86 -7.80 21.02
C GLN A 51 -9.28 -8.27 21.40
N ILE A 52 -9.90 -7.60 22.37
CA ILE A 52 -11.27 -7.89 22.81
C ILE A 52 -12.25 -7.66 21.65
N ILE A 53 -12.14 -6.50 20.97
CA ILE A 53 -12.98 -6.14 19.83
C ILE A 53 -12.77 -7.14 18.69
N ASP A 54 -11.53 -7.48 18.35
CA ASP A 54 -11.22 -8.44 17.30
C ASP A 54 -11.89 -9.79 17.60
N ARG A 55 -11.76 -10.31 18.83
CA ARG A 55 -12.38 -11.57 19.24
C ARG A 55 -13.91 -11.50 19.22
N ALA A 56 -14.50 -10.44 19.76
CA ALA A 56 -15.96 -10.26 19.82
C ALA A 56 -16.59 -10.13 18.43
N THR A 57 -15.83 -9.65 17.45
CA THR A 57 -16.29 -9.41 16.07
C THR A 57 -15.85 -10.48 15.07
N ASN A 58 -15.31 -11.61 15.55
CA ASN A 58 -14.73 -12.66 14.71
C ASN A 58 -13.69 -12.08 13.71
N ASP A 59 -12.63 -11.48 14.26
CA ASP A 59 -11.59 -10.74 13.54
C ASP A 59 -12.14 -9.59 12.68
N ARG A 60 -13.08 -8.83 13.25
CA ARG A 60 -13.81 -7.74 12.58
C ARG A 60 -14.59 -8.17 11.35
N THR A 61 -15.01 -9.41 11.24
CA THR A 61 -15.82 -9.86 10.09
C THR A 61 -17.32 -9.66 10.30
N THR A 62 -17.72 -9.40 11.55
CA THR A 62 -19.09 -9.02 11.93
C THR A 62 -19.08 -7.58 12.48
N PRO A 63 -20.00 -6.70 12.06
CA PRO A 63 -20.09 -5.37 12.66
C PRO A 63 -20.55 -5.49 14.12
N ALA A 64 -20.10 -4.62 15.00
CA ALA A 64 -20.55 -4.60 16.40
C ALA A 64 -20.71 -3.18 16.93
N ARG A 65 -21.68 -2.98 17.80
CA ARG A 65 -21.76 -1.78 18.63
C ARG A 65 -20.93 -2.02 19.88
N VAL A 66 -20.01 -1.10 20.18
CA VAL A 66 -19.14 -1.17 21.34
C VAL A 66 -19.55 -0.08 22.33
N GLU A 67 -19.75 -0.45 23.58
CA GLU A 67 -20.00 0.45 24.69
C GLU A 67 -18.89 0.25 25.73
N VAL A 68 -18.14 1.30 26.03
CA VAL A 68 -17.12 1.31 27.08
C VAL A 68 -17.67 2.11 28.25
N ARG A 69 -17.79 1.46 29.40
CA ARG A 69 -18.20 2.08 30.67
C ARG A 69 -16.97 2.19 31.54
N GLU A 70 -16.60 3.43 31.83
CA GLU A 70 -15.42 3.71 32.63
C GLU A 70 -15.78 3.81 34.11
N ALA A 71 -14.78 3.56 34.98
CA ALA A 71 -14.96 3.58 36.42
C ALA A 71 -15.40 4.95 36.98
N ASP A 72 -15.12 6.04 36.25
CA ASP A 72 -15.56 7.40 36.58
C ASP A 72 -17.04 7.68 36.21
N GLY A 73 -17.74 6.67 35.70
CA GLY A 73 -19.13 6.77 35.25
C GLY A 73 -19.28 7.31 33.82
N THR A 74 -18.19 7.64 33.13
CA THR A 74 -18.25 8.03 31.73
C THR A 74 -18.57 6.82 30.84
N THR A 75 -19.34 7.04 29.79
CA THR A 75 -19.70 5.99 28.83
C THR A 75 -19.43 6.47 27.41
N PHE A 76 -18.71 5.66 26.65
CA PHE A 76 -18.40 5.88 25.25
C PHE A 76 -19.08 4.82 24.41
N THR A 77 -19.69 5.22 23.30
CA THR A 77 -20.32 4.28 22.35
C THR A 77 -19.76 4.51 20.97
N ASP A 78 -19.41 3.43 20.28
CA ASP A 78 -18.98 3.45 18.88
C ASP A 78 -19.53 2.23 18.11
N ILE A 79 -19.45 2.26 16.78
CA ILE A 79 -19.81 1.15 15.91
C ILE A 79 -18.56 0.70 15.16
N VAL A 80 -18.12 -0.52 15.46
CA VAL A 80 -17.05 -1.19 14.72
C VAL A 80 -17.65 -1.81 13.47
N ALA A 81 -17.32 -1.25 12.31
CA ALA A 81 -17.74 -1.80 11.02
C ALA A 81 -17.04 -3.14 10.74
N ALA A 82 -17.76 -4.06 10.10
CA ALA A 82 -17.13 -5.26 9.58
C ALA A 82 -16.09 -4.89 8.50
N ARG A 83 -14.87 -5.38 8.67
CA ARG A 83 -13.94 -5.60 7.59
C ARG A 83 -14.56 -6.64 6.67
N ARG A 84 -14.88 -6.22 5.45
CA ARG A 84 -15.23 -7.14 4.37
C ARG A 84 -14.08 -8.16 4.30
N ARG A 85 -14.36 -9.44 4.62
CA ARG A 85 -13.45 -10.52 4.22
C ARG A 85 -13.25 -10.28 2.73
N ARG A 86 -12.05 -9.90 2.32
CA ARG A 86 -11.68 -10.08 0.92
C ARG A 86 -11.85 -11.56 0.74
N SER A 87 -12.92 -11.97 0.04
CA SER A 87 -12.94 -13.27 -0.60
C SER A 87 -11.55 -13.40 -1.18
N ARG A 88 -10.81 -14.45 -0.80
CA ARG A 88 -9.63 -14.80 -1.57
C ARG A 88 -10.11 -14.75 -3.02
N PRO A 89 -9.60 -13.85 -3.87
CA PRO A 89 -10.04 -13.83 -5.24
C PRO A 89 -9.86 -15.26 -5.73
N GLU A 90 -10.92 -15.86 -6.27
CA GLU A 90 -10.73 -16.92 -7.26
C GLU A 90 -9.62 -16.42 -8.16
N PRO A 91 -8.48 -17.14 -8.30
CA PRO A 91 -7.20 -16.54 -8.66
C PRO A 91 -7.42 -15.61 -9.83
N GLU A 92 -7.57 -14.34 -9.50
CA GLU A 92 -7.55 -13.26 -10.45
C GLU A 92 -6.18 -13.46 -11.08
N PRO A 93 -6.07 -13.60 -12.41
CA PRO A 93 -4.77 -13.80 -13.04
C PRO A 93 -3.87 -12.76 -12.40
N GLU A 94 -2.86 -13.23 -11.65
CA GLU A 94 -2.11 -12.40 -10.72
C GLU A 94 -1.90 -11.06 -11.40
N PRO A 95 -2.37 -9.91 -10.86
CA PRO A 95 -1.96 -8.65 -11.43
C PRO A 95 -0.44 -8.73 -11.41
N ALA A 96 0.14 -8.91 -12.60
CA ALA A 96 1.49 -9.38 -12.76
C ALA A 96 2.33 -8.58 -11.79
N ALA A 97 3.02 -9.27 -10.88
CA ALA A 97 3.83 -8.64 -9.84
C ALA A 97 4.46 -7.41 -10.48
N GLN A 98 4.02 -6.20 -10.08
CA GLN A 98 4.43 -4.99 -10.76
C GLN A 98 5.95 -5.06 -10.76
N ALA A 99 6.52 -5.25 -11.95
CA ALA A 99 7.94 -5.51 -12.07
C ALA A 99 8.60 -4.36 -11.32
N GLY A 100 9.42 -4.68 -10.31
CA GLY A 100 10.20 -3.65 -9.64
C GLY A 100 10.92 -2.81 -10.68
N PRO A 101 11.25 -1.55 -10.38
CA PRO A 101 11.88 -0.66 -11.36
C PRO A 101 13.03 -1.38 -12.06
N VAL A 102 12.94 -1.49 -13.39
CA VAL A 102 13.96 -2.14 -14.21
C VAL A 102 15.08 -1.13 -14.40
N PHE A 103 16.30 -1.50 -13.99
CA PHE A 103 17.49 -0.68 -14.15
C PHE A 103 18.40 -1.29 -15.21
N HIS A 104 18.90 -0.45 -16.12
CA HIS A 104 19.92 -0.82 -17.09
C HIS A 104 21.24 -0.13 -16.74
N THR A 105 22.32 -0.89 -16.68
CA THR A 105 23.66 -0.35 -16.43
C THR A 105 24.31 0.02 -17.76
N VAL A 106 24.84 1.25 -17.85
CA VAL A 106 25.61 1.73 -19.00
C VAL A 106 27.04 1.99 -18.56
N GLU A 107 27.99 1.30 -19.20
CA GLU A 107 29.40 1.41 -18.88
C GLU A 107 30.23 1.90 -20.06
N GLY A 108 31.36 2.51 -19.73
CA GLY A 108 32.27 3.09 -20.69
C GLY A 108 33.67 3.34 -20.12
N LYS A 109 34.67 3.40 -21.01
CA LYS A 109 36.09 3.59 -20.65
C LYS A 109 36.63 4.85 -21.34
N GLY A 110 37.77 5.35 -20.84
CA GLY A 110 38.43 6.55 -21.37
C GLY A 110 38.25 7.79 -20.50
N PHE A 111 37.49 7.66 -19.40
CA PHE A 111 37.31 8.73 -18.44
C PHE A 111 38.55 8.95 -17.57
N VAL A 112 38.75 10.21 -17.14
CA VAL A 112 39.75 10.58 -16.15
C VAL A 112 39.25 10.16 -14.75
N PRO A 113 40.07 9.52 -13.90
CA PRO A 113 39.65 9.15 -12.55
C PRO A 113 39.13 10.34 -11.74
N GLY A 114 37.91 10.21 -11.21
CA GLY A 114 37.25 11.25 -10.41
C GLY A 114 36.61 12.38 -11.23
N GLU A 115 36.57 12.29 -12.56
CA GLU A 115 35.89 13.31 -13.36
C GLU A 115 34.36 13.26 -13.23
N ASP A 116 33.73 14.43 -13.42
CA ASP A 116 32.28 14.53 -13.55
C ASP A 116 31.83 13.99 -14.92
N VAL A 117 30.93 13.02 -14.92
CA VAL A 117 30.39 12.38 -16.12
C VAL A 117 28.90 12.69 -16.20
N ALA A 118 28.51 13.50 -17.18
CA ALA A 118 27.11 13.78 -17.45
C ALA A 118 26.45 12.54 -18.10
N VAL A 119 25.26 12.18 -17.59
CA VAL A 119 24.43 11.11 -18.14
C VAL A 119 23.21 11.76 -18.79
N ALA A 120 23.03 11.52 -20.09
CA ALA A 120 21.91 12.04 -20.85
C ALA A 120 21.17 10.93 -21.58
N VAL A 121 19.84 11.00 -21.61
CA VAL A 121 19.00 10.15 -22.46
C VAL A 121 18.72 10.92 -23.74
N VAL A 122 18.90 10.27 -24.89
CA VAL A 122 18.54 10.86 -26.19
C VAL A 122 17.02 10.89 -26.27
N THR A 123 16.46 12.10 -26.32
CA THR A 123 15.01 12.30 -26.33
C THR A 123 14.42 12.39 -27.74
N GLY A 124 15.27 12.52 -28.76
CA GLY A 124 14.92 12.50 -30.17
C GLY A 124 16.13 12.82 -31.06
N HIS A 125 15.93 12.75 -32.37
CA HIS A 125 16.96 13.03 -33.38
C HIS A 125 16.49 14.13 -34.33
N THR A 126 17.44 14.88 -34.87
CA THR A 126 17.19 15.90 -35.90
C THR A 126 18.38 15.96 -36.84
N ASP A 127 18.15 16.39 -38.07
CA ASP A 127 19.21 16.52 -39.06
C ASP A 127 19.93 17.86 -38.93
N ALA A 128 21.25 17.84 -39.16
CA ALA A 128 22.02 19.07 -39.30
C ALA A 128 21.75 19.70 -40.67
N ALA A 129 21.62 21.03 -40.70
CA ALA A 129 21.56 21.78 -41.96
C ALA A 129 22.91 21.71 -42.70
N HIS A 130 22.92 22.05 -43.98
CA HIS A 130 24.12 22.11 -44.82
C HIS A 130 25.25 23.00 -44.26
N SER A 131 24.92 23.95 -43.38
CA SER A 131 25.87 24.80 -42.64
C SER A 131 26.56 24.08 -41.47
N GLY A 132 26.18 22.85 -41.14
CA GLY A 132 26.64 22.10 -39.97
C GLY A 132 25.88 22.46 -38.67
N THR A 133 24.82 23.26 -38.74
CA THR A 133 24.03 23.65 -37.55
C THR A 133 22.78 22.79 -37.40
N ALA A 134 22.49 22.33 -36.18
CA ALA A 134 21.24 21.64 -35.84
C ALA A 134 20.42 22.47 -34.84
N ARG A 135 19.10 22.28 -34.84
CA ARG A 135 18.17 22.87 -33.86
C ARG A 135 17.18 21.81 -33.40
N ALA A 136 17.02 21.67 -32.09
CA ALA A 136 16.03 20.79 -31.48
C ALA A 136 15.18 21.58 -30.48
N LEU A 137 13.87 21.29 -30.43
CA LEU A 137 12.97 21.79 -29.40
C LEU A 137 12.90 20.75 -28.29
N ILE A 138 13.16 21.16 -27.06
CA ILE A 138 13.10 20.29 -25.89
C ILE A 138 11.86 20.68 -25.09
N ASP A 139 10.94 19.76 -24.93
CA ASP A 139 9.85 19.89 -23.97
C ASP A 139 10.33 19.40 -22.59
N PRO A 140 10.45 20.28 -21.58
CA PRO A 140 10.87 19.87 -20.24
C PRO A 140 9.90 18.85 -19.60
N ALA A 141 8.61 18.92 -19.92
CA ALA A 141 7.56 18.13 -19.30
C ALA A 141 7.43 16.72 -19.90
N GLY A 142 7.74 16.56 -21.20
CA GLY A 142 7.67 15.29 -21.93
C GLY A 142 8.89 14.36 -21.79
N ASN A 143 9.88 14.73 -20.97
CA ASN A 143 11.09 13.91 -20.79
C ASN A 143 10.85 12.67 -19.93
N GLY A 144 9.70 12.60 -19.26
CA GLY A 144 9.28 11.46 -18.45
C GLY A 144 8.14 10.69 -19.11
N ALA A 145 8.32 9.38 -19.17
CA ALA A 145 7.26 8.40 -18.92
C ALA A 145 6.44 7.80 -20.07
N ASP A 146 6.87 7.83 -21.33
CA ASP A 146 6.34 6.82 -22.27
C ASP A 146 7.33 6.37 -23.35
N ARG A 147 8.26 5.49 -22.97
CA ARG A 147 9.09 4.68 -23.88
C ARG A 147 8.89 3.20 -23.61
N THR A 148 7.64 2.81 -23.35
CA THR A 148 7.29 1.43 -23.00
C THR A 148 7.58 0.50 -24.18
N GLY A 149 8.75 -0.14 -24.19
CA GLY A 149 9.17 -1.12 -25.20
C GLY A 149 10.11 -0.61 -26.30
N GLU A 150 10.67 0.60 -26.19
CA GLU A 150 11.59 1.16 -27.18
C GLU A 150 13.04 1.24 -26.64
N VAL A 151 14.01 0.85 -27.46
CA VAL A 151 15.45 0.89 -27.14
C VAL A 151 15.86 2.32 -26.78
N ILE A 152 16.33 2.53 -25.56
CA ILE A 152 16.75 3.85 -25.06
C ILE A 152 18.22 4.07 -25.44
N GLU A 153 18.52 5.19 -26.08
CA GLU A 153 19.90 5.62 -26.32
C GLU A 153 20.38 6.55 -25.20
N VAL A 154 21.52 6.22 -24.60
CA VAL A 154 22.14 6.92 -23.47
C VAL A 154 23.52 7.41 -23.88
N ILE A 155 23.82 8.65 -23.50
CA ILE A 155 25.12 9.28 -23.68
C ILE A 155 25.77 9.46 -22.31
N LEU A 156 27.00 8.95 -22.17
CA LEU A 156 27.92 9.33 -21.10
C LEU A 156 28.92 10.34 -21.65
N PHE A 157 29.03 11.49 -21.02
CA PHE A 157 29.91 12.58 -21.44
C PHE A 157 30.82 13.03 -20.29
N GLY A 158 32.12 12.73 -20.40
CA GLY A 158 33.14 13.17 -19.45
C GLY A 158 33.41 14.67 -19.62
N ARG A 159 33.15 15.48 -18.59
CA ARG A 159 33.26 16.94 -18.70
C ARG A 159 34.71 17.44 -18.74
N VAL A 160 35.66 16.63 -18.28
CA VAL A 160 37.09 16.97 -18.29
C VAL A 160 37.76 16.34 -19.51
N SER A 161 37.54 15.03 -19.73
CA SER A 161 38.16 14.28 -20.83
C SER A 161 37.54 14.56 -22.21
N GLY A 162 36.29 15.05 -22.25
CA GLY A 162 35.50 15.13 -23.48
C GLY A 162 35.06 13.76 -24.01
N THR A 163 35.32 12.68 -23.27
CA THR A 163 34.99 11.32 -23.69
C THR A 163 33.48 11.18 -23.84
N THR A 164 33.04 10.77 -25.03
CA THR A 164 31.62 10.58 -25.36
C THR A 164 31.35 9.11 -25.67
N ILE A 165 30.41 8.51 -24.96
CA ILE A 165 30.05 7.10 -25.11
C ILE A 165 28.55 7.00 -25.32
N ILE A 166 28.15 6.43 -26.45
CA ILE A 166 26.76 6.24 -26.84
C ILE A 166 26.43 4.75 -26.70
N ARG A 167 25.35 4.43 -25.98
CA ARG A 167 24.90 3.06 -25.75
C ARG A 167 23.40 2.96 -25.89
N ARG A 168 22.96 1.82 -26.40
CA ARG A 168 21.56 1.45 -26.50
C ARG A 168 21.24 0.44 -25.41
N VAL A 169 20.22 0.73 -24.61
CA VAL A 169 19.68 -0.18 -23.60
C VAL A 169 18.27 -0.61 -23.99
N PRO A 170 17.90 -1.87 -23.77
CA PRO A 170 16.58 -2.38 -24.09
C PRO A 170 15.47 -1.76 -23.23
#